data_AF-A0A2V5YKJ0-F1
#
_entry.id   AF-A0A2V5YKJ0-F1
#
_cell.length_a   1.000
_cell.length_b   1.000
_cell.length_c   1.000
_cell.angle_alpha   90.00
_cell.angle_beta   90.00
_cell.angle_gamma   90.00
#
_symmetry.space_group_name_H-M   'P 1'
#
loop_
_entity.id
_entity.type
_entity.pdbx_description
1 polymer ?
#
loop_
_entity_poly.entity_id
_entity_poly.type
_entity_poly.pdbx_seq_one_letter_code
_entity_poly.pdbx_strand_id
1 'polypeptide(L)'
;MSGFFEELQRRKVYRIAAAYIIAAGFIIQIGSAVFPAWELPNWTLRLVVVLLLMGFPIALILAWAYDVTPQGIRVTPGSHRRRNLIMLIATGVIISAGAGFFLLPRASARKIDKSIAVLPFQSLSDEKDNAYFADGIQDDILTNLSKIGDLKVISRMSVMSYRGDAVRNAREIGKALGVATLLEGSVRRVGNRVRVNVQLIDANNDEHIWAEDYDRDLTDVFAIQTDLAQKIASALQAKLSPTEKARLDNRPTQNPDAYLLFVQAHDYASRKDMLRDTFLKAEPLFEQAIKLDPNFAAAFAGLSLVESWIYHSFDPTPSRREKARRNADEALRLQPDLPEGHLALGFSYYYG
;
A
#
# COMPACT_ATOMS: atom_id res chain seq x y z
N MET A 1 -51.67 21.68 -5.57
CA MET A 1 -50.39 21.38 -4.88
C MET A 1 -49.96 22.54 -3.97
N SER A 2 -50.88 23.19 -3.25
CA SER A 2 -50.63 24.40 -2.45
C SER A 2 -50.58 24.19 -0.93
N GLY A 3 -50.98 23.03 -0.41
CA GLY A 3 -51.12 22.82 1.04
C GLY A 3 -49.82 22.66 1.84
N PHE A 4 -48.73 22.16 1.24
CA PHE A 4 -47.49 21.86 1.99
C PHE A 4 -46.71 23.11 2.40
N PHE A 5 -46.60 24.08 1.48
CA PHE A 5 -45.87 25.33 1.71
C PHE A 5 -46.62 26.26 2.67
N GLU A 6 -47.95 26.32 2.54
CA GLU A 6 -48.81 27.06 3.48
C GLU A 6 -48.76 26.47 4.90
N GLU A 7 -48.68 25.15 5.04
CA GLU A 7 -48.62 24.47 6.33
C GLU A 7 -47.25 24.62 7.02
N LEU A 8 -46.15 24.67 6.24
CA LEU A 8 -44.80 25.04 6.70
C LEU A 8 -44.75 26.47 7.24
N GLN A 9 -45.42 27.41 6.56
CA GLN A 9 -45.46 28.81 6.94
C GLN A 9 -46.35 29.04 8.17
N ARG A 10 -47.49 28.34 8.27
CA ARG A 10 -48.42 28.40 9.41
C ARG A 10 -47.80 27.91 10.72
N ARG A 11 -46.93 26.88 10.67
CA ARG A 11 -46.29 26.26 11.85
C ARG A 11 -44.92 26.87 12.21
N LYS A 12 -44.51 27.98 11.57
CA LYS A 12 -43.23 28.67 11.85
C LYS A 12 -41.97 27.80 11.73
N VAL A 13 -42.03 26.66 11.04
CA VAL A 13 -40.92 25.69 10.91
C VAL A 13 -39.69 26.34 10.26
N TYR A 14 -39.90 27.33 9.38
CA TYR A 14 -38.84 28.14 8.78
C TYR A 14 -37.95 28.87 9.80
N ARG A 15 -38.49 29.24 10.98
CA ARG A 15 -37.69 29.89 12.05
C ARG A 15 -36.72 28.90 12.68
N ILE A 16 -37.14 27.65 12.85
CA ILE A 16 -36.29 26.58 13.40
C ILE A 16 -35.25 26.16 12.35
N ALA A 17 -35.62 26.11 11.07
CA ALA A 17 -34.67 25.89 9.98
C ALA A 17 -33.58 26.97 9.96
N ALA A 18 -33.97 28.25 10.06
CA ALA A 18 -33.03 29.37 10.09
C ALA A 18 -32.13 29.34 11.34
N ALA A 19 -32.70 29.07 12.52
CA ALA A 19 -31.93 28.94 13.76
C ALA A 19 -30.93 27.78 13.70
N TYR A 20 -31.31 26.64 13.11
CA TYR A 20 -30.43 25.50 12.93
C TYR A 20 -29.25 25.82 12.00
N ILE A 21 -29.51 26.51 10.88
CA ILE A 21 -28.46 26.90 9.93
C ILE A 21 -27.47 27.86 10.59
N ILE A 22 -27.95 28.83 11.38
CA ILE A 22 -27.09 29.78 12.12
C ILE A 22 -26.22 29.02 13.14
N ALA A 23 -26.83 28.13 13.93
CA ALA A 23 -26.12 27.33 14.93
C ALA A 23 -25.08 26.39 14.28
N ALA A 24 -25.45 25.71 13.19
CA ALA A 24 -24.56 24.86 12.43
C ALA A 24 -23.36 25.64 11.86
N GLY A 25 -23.61 26.84 11.30
CA GLY A 25 -22.55 27.73 10.84
C GLY A 25 -21.58 28.12 11.95
N PHE A 26 -22.09 28.44 13.14
CA PHE A 26 -21.26 28.79 14.30
C PHE A 26 -20.41 27.61 14.79
N ILE A 27 -20.97 26.41 14.83
CA ILE A 27 -20.24 25.17 15.18
C ILE A 27 -19.11 24.89 14.19
N ILE A 28 -19.37 25.05 12.89
CA ILE A 28 -18.35 24.87 11.85
C ILE A 28 -17.24 25.92 11.99
N GLN A 29 -17.60 27.18 12.25
CA GLN A 29 -16.64 28.28 12.43
C GLN A 29 -15.72 28.02 13.63
N ILE A 30 -16.27 27.60 14.78
CA ILE A 30 -15.47 27.21 15.95
C ILE A 30 -14.57 26.02 15.62
N GLY A 31 -15.13 24.96 15.01
CA GLY A 31 -14.35 23.78 14.64
C GLY A 31 -13.18 24.12 13.71
N SER A 32 -13.38 25.03 12.75
CA SER A 32 -12.34 25.45 11.81
C SER A 32 -11.18 26.22 12.46
N ALA A 33 -11.42 26.88 13.59
CA ALA A 33 -10.39 27.61 14.33
C ALA A 33 -9.70 26.72 15.38
N VAL A 34 -10.47 25.88 16.08
CA VAL A 34 -9.98 25.11 17.23
C VAL A 34 -9.32 23.80 16.81
N PHE A 35 -9.85 23.11 15.80
CA PHE A 35 -9.36 21.77 15.44
C PHE A 35 -7.92 21.78 14.90
N PRO A 36 -7.50 22.75 14.04
CA PRO A 36 -6.11 22.85 13.63
C PRO A 36 -5.16 23.20 14.80
N ALA A 37 -5.62 24.00 15.75
CA ALA A 37 -4.83 24.37 16.93
C ALA A 37 -4.56 23.19 17.89
N TRP A 38 -5.32 22.11 17.76
CA TRP A 38 -5.20 20.87 18.54
C TRP A 38 -4.63 19.70 17.71
N GLU A 39 -4.07 20.00 16.53
CA GLU A 39 -3.52 19.01 15.58
C GLU A 39 -4.51 17.88 15.22
N LEU A 40 -5.81 18.17 15.31
CA LEU A 40 -6.82 17.17 14.98
C LEU A 40 -6.80 16.88 13.47
N PRO A 41 -6.97 15.60 13.07
CA PRO A 41 -7.01 15.25 11.66
C PRO A 41 -8.07 16.01 10.87
N ASN A 42 -7.77 16.32 9.60
CA ASN A 42 -8.69 17.06 8.71
C ASN A 42 -10.05 16.36 8.47
N TRP A 43 -10.16 15.05 8.75
CA TRP A 43 -11.42 14.32 8.66
C TRP A 43 -12.42 14.69 9.78
N THR A 44 -11.94 15.22 10.91
CA THR A 44 -12.77 15.53 12.09
C THR A 44 -13.78 16.64 11.80
N LEU A 45 -13.36 17.73 11.15
CA LEU A 45 -14.27 18.81 10.73
C LEU A 45 -15.34 18.30 9.75
N ARG A 46 -14.95 17.37 8.87
CA ARG A 46 -15.88 16.76 7.89
C ARG A 46 -16.93 15.91 8.59
N LEU A 47 -16.56 15.16 9.61
CA LEU A 47 -17.49 14.38 10.42
C LEU A 47 -18.53 15.28 11.09
N VAL A 48 -18.11 16.42 11.65
CA VAL A 48 -19.02 17.41 12.25
C VAL A 48 -20.03 17.94 11.23
N VAL A 49 -19.58 18.28 10.02
CA VAL A 49 -20.49 18.73 8.94
C VAL A 49 -21.50 17.65 8.57
N VAL A 50 -21.09 16.39 8.46
CA VAL A 50 -21.98 15.26 8.14
C VAL A 50 -23.03 15.06 9.26
N LEU A 51 -22.64 15.15 10.53
CA LEU A 51 -23.57 15.07 11.65
C LEU A 51 -24.59 16.21 11.65
N LEU A 52 -24.18 17.44 11.34
CA LEU A 52 -25.07 18.59 11.23
C LEU A 52 -26.06 18.44 10.06
N LEU A 53 -25.61 17.90 8.92
CA LEU A 53 -26.48 17.61 7.78
C LEU A 53 -27.50 16.52 8.09
N MET A 54 -27.11 15.48 8.85
CA MET A 54 -28.05 14.44 9.31
C MET A 54 -29.02 14.94 10.39
N GLY A 55 -28.56 15.86 11.25
CA GLY A 55 -29.39 16.44 12.30
C GLY A 55 -30.43 17.44 11.80
N PHE A 56 -30.21 18.09 10.65
CA PHE A 56 -31.15 19.08 10.10
C PHE A 56 -32.54 18.49 9.76
N PRO A 57 -32.67 17.36 9.03
CA PRO A 57 -33.96 16.69 8.82
C PRO A 57 -34.66 16.31 10.13
N ILE A 58 -33.91 15.83 11.12
CA ILE A 58 -34.44 15.45 12.44
C ILE A 58 -35.01 16.68 13.16
N ALA A 59 -34.29 17.79 13.13
CA ALA A 59 -34.73 19.06 13.72
C ALA A 59 -36.02 19.58 13.05
N LEU A 60 -36.13 19.46 11.72
CA LEU A 60 -37.35 19.82 11.00
C LEU A 60 -38.54 18.91 11.33
N ILE A 61 -38.30 17.61 11.51
CA ILE A 61 -39.34 16.66 11.92
C ILE A 61 -39.85 16.97 13.33
N LEU A 62 -38.96 17.26 14.27
CA LEU A 62 -39.32 17.63 15.65
C LEU A 62 -40.07 18.97 15.70
N ALA A 63 -39.60 19.96 14.93
CA ALA A 63 -40.26 21.26 14.76
C ALA A 63 -41.67 21.15 14.19
N TRP A 64 -41.91 20.14 13.36
CA TRP A 64 -43.21 19.90 12.75
C TRP A 64 -44.14 19.08 13.66
N ALA A 65 -43.58 18.19 14.48
CA ALA A 65 -44.33 17.31 15.40
C ALA A 65 -44.81 18.01 16.68
N TYR A 66 -44.13 19.06 17.13
CA TYR A 66 -44.39 19.75 18.39
C TYR A 66 -44.56 21.26 18.19
N ASP A 67 -45.69 21.81 18.63
CA ASP A 67 -45.94 23.25 18.62
C ASP A 67 -45.59 23.83 19.99
N VAL A 68 -44.61 24.74 20.05
CA VAL A 68 -44.16 25.36 21.30
C VAL A 68 -45.03 26.58 21.58
N THR A 69 -46.13 26.37 22.31
CA THR A 69 -47.01 27.44 22.80
C THR A 69 -46.62 27.89 24.22
N PRO A 70 -46.93 29.13 24.64
CA PRO A 70 -46.62 29.65 25.99
C PRO A 70 -47.22 28.83 27.16
N GLN A 71 -48.12 27.89 26.86
CA GLN A 71 -48.84 27.05 27.84
C GLN A 71 -48.33 25.59 27.87
N GLY A 72 -47.16 25.30 27.29
CA GLY A 72 -46.52 23.97 27.27
C GLY A 72 -46.56 23.27 25.92
N ILE A 73 -45.87 22.13 25.84
CA ILE A 73 -45.72 21.29 24.63
C ILE A 73 -47.04 20.56 24.36
N ARG A 74 -47.76 20.92 23.29
CA ARG A 74 -48.98 20.19 22.86
C ARG A 74 -48.76 19.46 21.54
N VAL A 75 -49.21 18.20 21.50
CA VAL A 75 -49.22 17.36 20.29
C VAL A 75 -50.49 17.68 19.47
N THR A 76 -50.36 18.03 18.19
CA THR A 76 -51.50 18.35 17.31
C THR A 76 -52.01 17.12 16.54
N PRO A 77 -53.34 16.86 16.46
CA PRO A 77 -53.89 15.79 15.63
C PRO A 77 -54.22 16.28 14.20
N GLY A 78 -53.80 15.53 13.16
CA GLY A 78 -54.07 15.85 11.75
C GLY A 78 -53.90 14.64 10.80
N SER A 79 -54.77 14.51 9.79
CA SER A 79 -54.98 13.28 8.99
C SER A 79 -53.90 12.94 7.95
N HIS A 80 -52.96 13.85 7.64
CA HIS A 80 -51.89 13.61 6.65
C HIS A 80 -50.50 13.38 7.27
N ARG A 81 -50.43 13.16 8.59
CA ARG A 81 -49.20 13.04 9.39
C ARG A 81 -48.19 12.04 8.85
N ARG A 82 -48.66 10.86 8.44
CA ARG A 82 -47.79 9.76 8.00
C ARG A 82 -47.13 10.06 6.65
N ARG A 83 -47.85 10.69 5.71
CA ARG A 83 -47.34 11.00 4.37
C ARG A 83 -46.26 12.09 4.38
N ASN A 84 -46.48 13.14 5.16
CA ASN A 84 -45.52 14.25 5.25
C ASN A 84 -44.26 13.86 6.05
N LEU A 85 -44.41 12.99 7.06
CA LEU A 85 -43.28 12.44 7.81
C LEU A 85 -42.40 11.52 6.94
N ILE A 86 -43.01 10.68 6.09
CA ILE A 86 -42.28 9.82 5.15
C ILE A 86 -41.50 10.67 4.13
N MET A 87 -42.07 11.75 3.62
CA MET A 87 -41.36 12.63 2.68
C MET A 87 -40.14 13.32 3.33
N LEU A 88 -40.24 13.75 4.59
CA LEU A 88 -39.11 14.37 5.30
C LEU A 88 -37.98 13.37 5.59
N ILE A 89 -38.32 12.14 5.99
CA ILE A 89 -37.33 11.07 6.21
C ILE A 89 -36.67 10.71 4.87
N ALA A 90 -37.43 10.52 3.80
CA ALA A 90 -36.89 10.20 2.48
C ALA A 90 -35.94 11.28 1.97
N THR A 91 -36.29 12.56 2.16
CA THR A 91 -35.44 13.69 1.74
C THR A 91 -34.16 13.75 2.58
N GLY A 92 -34.25 13.52 3.89
CA GLY A 92 -33.08 13.46 4.78
C GLY A 92 -32.12 12.32 4.45
N VAL A 93 -32.65 11.14 4.11
CA VAL A 93 -31.85 9.98 3.67
C VAL A 93 -31.16 10.25 2.33
N ILE A 94 -31.85 10.86 1.36
CA ILE A 94 -31.28 11.19 0.05
C ILE A 94 -30.16 12.22 0.18
N ILE A 95 -30.36 13.27 1.00
CA ILE A 95 -29.34 14.30 1.25
C ILE A 95 -28.14 13.70 2.00
N SER A 96 -28.37 12.84 2.97
CA SER A 96 -27.30 12.19 3.75
C SER A 96 -26.50 11.18 2.91
N ALA A 97 -27.17 10.41 2.04
CA ALA A 97 -26.52 9.50 1.10
C ALA A 97 -25.72 10.26 0.03
N GLY A 98 -26.28 11.37 -0.50
CA GLY A 98 -25.57 12.25 -1.44
C GLY A 98 -24.36 12.93 -0.82
N ALA A 99 -24.49 13.46 0.39
CA ALA A 99 -23.41 14.08 1.14
C ALA A 99 -22.30 13.05 1.49
N GLY A 100 -22.68 11.84 1.91
CA GLY A 100 -21.72 10.75 2.14
C GLY A 100 -20.97 10.33 0.86
N PHE A 101 -21.65 10.28 -0.28
CA PHE A 101 -21.06 9.93 -1.57
C PHE A 101 -20.09 11.00 -2.11
N PHE A 102 -20.31 12.28 -1.81
CA PHE A 102 -19.49 13.40 -2.29
C PHE A 102 -18.42 13.88 -1.29
N LEU A 103 -18.62 13.73 0.02
CA LEU A 103 -17.70 14.24 1.06
C LEU A 103 -16.70 13.20 1.58
N LEU A 104 -16.94 11.90 1.38
CA LEU A 104 -15.91 10.89 1.61
C LEU A 104 -14.91 10.98 0.45
N PRO A 105 -13.62 11.29 0.71
CA PRO A 105 -12.63 11.23 -0.34
C PRO A 105 -12.55 9.79 -0.79
N ARG A 106 -13.10 9.50 -1.98
CA ARG A 106 -12.53 8.42 -2.78
C ARG A 106 -11.11 8.84 -3.03
N ALA A 107 -10.16 8.23 -2.32
CA ALA A 107 -8.77 8.25 -2.71
C ALA A 107 -8.67 7.54 -4.07
N SER A 108 -9.15 8.20 -5.13
CA SER A 108 -8.81 7.84 -6.48
C SER A 108 -7.38 8.33 -6.64
N ALA A 109 -6.43 7.48 -6.31
CA ALA A 109 -5.04 7.72 -6.67
C ALA A 109 -5.04 8.08 -8.17
N ARG A 110 -4.52 9.27 -8.50
CA ARG A 110 -4.44 9.71 -9.88
C ARG A 110 -3.60 8.67 -10.62
N LYS A 111 -4.25 7.93 -11.50
CA LYS A 111 -3.66 6.82 -12.23
C LYS A 111 -2.57 7.39 -13.15
N ILE A 112 -1.38 6.81 -13.07
CA ILE A 112 -0.24 7.19 -13.92
C ILE A 112 -0.14 6.13 -15.00
N ASP A 113 -0.15 6.51 -16.26
CA ASP A 113 -0.29 5.56 -17.38
C ASP A 113 0.88 4.56 -17.44
N LYS A 114 2.10 5.01 -17.14
CA LYS A 114 3.28 4.15 -17.00
C LYS A 114 3.50 3.73 -15.55
N SER A 115 2.61 2.88 -15.05
CA SER A 115 2.74 2.37 -13.68
C SER A 115 2.39 0.90 -13.57
N ILE A 116 3.14 0.22 -12.70
CA ILE A 116 3.08 -1.22 -12.50
C ILE A 116 3.10 -1.57 -11.01
N ALA A 117 2.28 -2.54 -10.62
CA ALA A 117 2.39 -3.23 -9.35
C ALA A 117 2.76 -4.69 -9.60
N VAL A 118 3.84 -5.16 -9.00
CA VAL A 118 4.23 -6.58 -9.05
C VAL A 118 3.53 -7.29 -7.90
N LEU A 119 2.55 -8.13 -8.19
CA LEU A 119 1.82 -8.86 -7.17
C LEU A 119 2.69 -10.00 -6.59
N PRO A 120 2.41 -10.45 -5.34
CA PRO A 120 3.12 -11.58 -4.76
C PRO A 120 3.01 -12.82 -5.66
N PHE A 121 4.15 -13.36 -6.07
CA PHE A 121 4.17 -14.54 -6.94
C PHE A 121 3.74 -15.79 -6.18
N GLN A 122 2.98 -16.64 -6.87
CA GLN A 122 2.58 -17.93 -6.32
C GLN A 122 3.77 -18.89 -6.34
N SER A 123 4.05 -19.56 -5.22
CA SER A 123 4.98 -20.69 -5.20
C SER A 123 4.22 -21.97 -5.51
N LEU A 124 4.54 -22.62 -6.63
CA LEU A 124 3.91 -23.86 -7.08
C LEU A 124 4.78 -25.10 -6.79
N SER A 125 5.76 -24.97 -5.91
CA SER A 125 6.61 -26.08 -5.44
C SER A 125 5.97 -26.78 -4.24
N ASP A 126 6.05 -28.11 -4.19
CA ASP A 126 5.45 -28.94 -3.13
C ASP A 126 6.15 -28.75 -1.77
N GLU A 127 7.39 -28.28 -1.78
CA GLU A 127 8.15 -27.93 -0.59
C GLU A 127 7.77 -26.51 -0.12
N LYS A 128 7.11 -26.41 1.05
CA LYS A 128 6.83 -25.13 1.72
C LYS A 128 8.06 -24.25 1.90
N ASP A 129 9.24 -24.87 1.96
CA ASP A 129 10.51 -24.17 2.06
C ASP A 129 10.83 -23.34 0.82
N ASN A 130 10.24 -23.56 -0.37
CA ASN A 130 10.58 -22.77 -1.57
C ASN A 130 9.77 -21.46 -1.73
N ALA A 131 8.91 -21.09 -0.78
CA ALA A 131 8.16 -19.83 -0.86
C ALA A 131 9.06 -18.59 -0.86
N TYR A 132 10.18 -18.62 -0.11
CA TYR A 132 11.16 -17.52 -0.11
C TYR A 132 11.74 -17.27 -1.50
N PHE A 133 11.85 -18.32 -2.33
CA PHE A 133 12.44 -18.19 -3.66
C PHE A 133 11.50 -17.43 -4.61
N ALA A 134 10.21 -17.76 -4.62
CA ALA A 134 9.21 -17.02 -5.39
C ALA A 134 9.17 -15.54 -4.97
N ASP A 135 9.26 -15.30 -3.67
CA ASP A 135 9.31 -13.97 -3.07
C ASP A 135 10.58 -13.21 -3.47
N GLY A 136 11.76 -13.85 -3.46
CA GLY A 136 13.00 -13.27 -3.93
C GLY A 136 12.96 -12.85 -5.40
N ILE A 137 12.44 -13.71 -6.27
CA ILE A 137 12.27 -13.39 -7.69
C ILE A 137 11.32 -12.21 -7.89
N GLN A 138 10.20 -12.17 -7.16
CA GLN A 138 9.28 -11.04 -7.19
C GLN A 138 9.97 -9.74 -6.78
N ASP A 139 10.80 -9.77 -5.74
CA ASP A 139 11.49 -8.60 -5.23
C ASP A 139 12.58 -8.09 -6.17
N ASP A 140 13.33 -9.00 -6.79
CA ASP A 140 14.35 -8.66 -7.78
C ASP A 140 13.72 -8.06 -9.05
N ILE A 141 12.58 -8.58 -9.50
CA ILE A 141 11.83 -8.00 -10.63
C ILE A 141 11.38 -6.58 -10.27
N LEU A 142 10.80 -6.39 -9.07
CA LEU A 142 10.39 -5.08 -8.59
C LEU A 142 11.58 -4.11 -8.54
N THR A 143 12.71 -4.56 -8.01
CA THR A 143 13.95 -3.78 -7.90
C THR A 143 14.46 -3.39 -9.28
N ASN A 144 14.50 -4.32 -10.23
CA ASN A 144 14.93 -4.04 -11.60
C ASN A 144 13.99 -3.07 -12.31
N LEU A 145 12.67 -3.23 -12.17
CA LEU A 145 11.70 -2.28 -12.73
C LEU A 145 11.84 -0.89 -12.12
N SER A 146 12.18 -0.78 -10.83
CA SER A 146 12.35 0.51 -10.14
C SER A 146 13.59 1.30 -10.62
N LYS A 147 14.55 0.62 -11.27
CA LYS A 147 15.70 1.27 -11.93
C LYS A 147 15.29 2.03 -13.20
N ILE A 148 14.09 1.80 -13.74
CA ILE A 148 13.59 2.44 -14.96
C ILE A 148 12.84 3.71 -14.58
N GLY A 149 13.45 4.87 -14.81
CA GLY A 149 12.90 6.16 -14.36
C GLY A 149 11.57 6.56 -15.00
N ASP A 150 11.25 5.99 -16.16
CA ASP A 150 9.98 6.22 -16.88
C ASP A 150 8.83 5.32 -16.37
N LEU A 151 9.08 4.45 -15.38
CA LEU A 151 8.08 3.59 -14.75
C LEU A 151 7.84 3.99 -13.30
N LYS A 152 6.56 4.15 -12.92
CA LYS A 152 6.15 4.18 -11.51
C LYS A 152 5.93 2.74 -11.02
N VAL A 153 6.75 2.31 -10.07
CA VAL A 153 6.65 0.97 -9.46
C VAL A 153 6.07 1.08 -8.04
N ILE A 154 5.08 0.24 -7.71
CA ILE A 154 4.53 0.15 -6.36
C ILE A 154 5.42 -0.71 -5.48
N SER A 155 5.62 -0.29 -4.24
CA SER A 155 6.49 -0.98 -3.29
C SER A 155 5.94 -2.35 -2.87
N ARG A 156 6.87 -3.26 -2.54
CA ARG A 156 6.59 -4.61 -2.04
C ARG A 156 5.58 -4.61 -0.89
N MET A 157 5.78 -3.75 0.11
CA MET A 157 4.92 -3.68 1.29
C MET A 157 3.45 -3.37 0.96
N SER A 158 3.21 -2.53 -0.06
CA SER A 158 1.86 -2.17 -0.48
C SER A 158 1.14 -3.29 -1.24
N VAL A 159 1.88 -4.24 -1.83
CA VAL A 159 1.32 -5.37 -2.58
C VAL A 159 1.23 -6.66 -1.76
N MET A 160 1.92 -6.75 -0.62
CA MET A 160 1.95 -7.97 0.22
C MET A 160 0.58 -8.39 0.77
N SER A 161 -0.33 -7.45 1.02
CA SER A 161 -1.71 -7.78 1.45
C SER A 161 -2.51 -8.52 0.38
N TYR A 162 -2.03 -8.48 -0.86
CA TYR A 162 -2.58 -9.21 -1.99
C TYR A 162 -1.83 -10.54 -2.21
N ARG A 163 -1.56 -11.33 -1.16
CA ARG A 163 -1.06 -12.71 -1.29
C ARG A 163 -2.22 -13.73 -1.29
N GLY A 164 -2.16 -14.78 -2.13
CA GLY A 164 -3.09 -15.92 -2.15
C GLY A 164 -4.25 -15.85 -3.16
N ASP A 165 -5.02 -16.94 -3.25
CA ASP A 165 -6.04 -17.29 -4.29
C ASP A 165 -7.39 -16.55 -4.19
N ALA A 166 -7.51 -15.54 -3.33
CA ALA A 166 -8.75 -14.78 -3.28
C ALA A 166 -8.95 -14.11 -4.65
N VAL A 167 -9.98 -14.54 -5.39
CA VAL A 167 -10.36 -14.01 -6.70
C VAL A 167 -10.29 -12.49 -6.66
N ARG A 168 -9.27 -11.93 -7.32
CA ARG A 168 -9.08 -10.49 -7.32
C ARG A 168 -9.56 -9.92 -8.62
N ASN A 169 -10.35 -8.88 -8.50
CA ASN A 169 -10.64 -8.01 -9.62
C ASN A 169 -9.40 -7.13 -9.85
N ALA A 170 -8.66 -7.36 -10.95
CA ALA A 170 -7.51 -6.53 -11.34
C ALA A 170 -7.85 -5.03 -11.30
N ARG A 171 -9.10 -4.69 -11.64
CA ARG A 171 -9.62 -3.31 -11.57
C ARG A 171 -9.69 -2.75 -10.17
N GLU A 172 -10.02 -3.56 -9.18
CA GLU A 172 -10.07 -3.12 -7.79
C GLU A 172 -8.67 -2.89 -7.23
N ILE A 173 -7.74 -3.82 -7.49
CA ILE A 173 -6.34 -3.65 -7.09
C ILE A 173 -5.74 -2.42 -7.76
N GLY A 174 -5.92 -2.28 -9.08
CA GLY A 174 -5.40 -1.14 -9.84
C GLY A 174 -5.90 0.20 -9.32
N LYS A 175 -7.17 0.28 -8.93
CA LYS A 175 -7.74 1.47 -8.28
C LYS A 175 -7.16 1.71 -6.89
N ALA A 176 -7.03 0.67 -6.07
CA ALA A 176 -6.51 0.78 -4.71
C ALA A 176 -5.03 1.20 -4.68
N LEU A 177 -4.22 0.67 -5.59
CA LEU A 177 -2.79 0.97 -5.72
C LEU A 177 -2.50 2.19 -6.61
N GLY A 178 -3.48 2.63 -7.40
CA GLY A 178 -3.31 3.75 -8.35
C GLY A 178 -2.38 3.42 -9.50
N VAL A 179 -2.52 2.21 -10.08
CA VAL A 179 -1.70 1.71 -11.18
C VAL A 179 -2.47 1.40 -12.47
N ALA A 180 -1.74 1.43 -13.58
CA ALA A 180 -2.22 1.04 -14.89
C ALA A 180 -2.13 -0.45 -15.14
N THR A 181 -1.06 -1.08 -14.67
CA THR A 181 -0.79 -2.48 -14.96
C THR A 181 -0.46 -3.25 -13.70
N LEU A 182 -0.80 -4.53 -13.72
CA LEU A 182 -0.46 -5.51 -12.69
C LEU A 182 0.42 -6.57 -13.33
N LEU A 183 1.50 -6.94 -12.65
CA LEU A 183 2.30 -8.12 -13.00
C LEU A 183 1.94 -9.25 -12.04
N GLU A 184 1.36 -10.30 -12.59
CA GLU A 184 1.09 -11.55 -11.90
C GLU A 184 2.12 -12.59 -12.32
N GLY A 185 2.38 -13.55 -11.44
CA GLY A 185 3.29 -14.63 -11.77
C GLY A 185 3.27 -15.79 -10.80
N SER A 186 3.85 -16.89 -11.26
CA SER A 186 4.10 -18.08 -10.46
C SER A 186 5.52 -18.58 -10.71
N VAL A 187 6.10 -19.13 -9.65
CA VAL A 187 7.44 -19.71 -9.68
C VAL A 187 7.36 -21.14 -9.16
N ARG A 188 7.96 -22.04 -9.90
CA ARG A 188 8.19 -23.42 -9.48
C ARG A 188 9.67 -23.72 -9.61
N ARG A 189 10.27 -24.18 -8.52
CA ARG A 189 11.62 -24.71 -8.51
C ARG A 189 11.58 -26.22 -8.27
N VAL A 190 12.32 -26.96 -9.09
CA VAL A 190 12.56 -28.40 -8.93
C VAL A 190 14.05 -28.65 -9.10
N GLY A 191 14.76 -28.91 -8.00
CA GLY A 191 16.22 -29.00 -7.99
C GLY A 191 16.88 -27.73 -8.51
N ASN A 192 17.62 -27.86 -9.61
CA ASN A 192 18.30 -26.75 -10.28
C ASN A 192 17.50 -26.11 -11.42
N ARG A 193 16.27 -26.59 -11.70
CA ARG A 193 15.40 -26.03 -12.75
C ARG A 193 14.39 -25.09 -12.14
N VAL A 194 14.23 -23.94 -12.77
CA VAL A 194 13.28 -22.89 -12.38
C VAL A 194 12.33 -22.65 -13.53
N ARG A 195 11.03 -22.77 -13.23
CA ARG A 195 9.94 -22.35 -14.11
C ARG A 195 9.30 -21.09 -13.57
N VAL A 196 9.28 -20.05 -14.38
CA VAL A 196 8.62 -18.76 -14.06
C VAL A 196 7.55 -18.51 -15.11
N ASN A 197 6.31 -18.31 -14.69
CA ASN A 197 5.24 -17.81 -15.55
C ASN A 197 4.88 -16.41 -15.09
N VAL A 198 4.77 -15.48 -16.03
CA VAL A 198 4.47 -14.08 -15.76
C VAL A 198 3.45 -13.54 -16.74
N GLN A 199 2.57 -12.68 -16.25
CA GLN A 199 1.46 -12.11 -17.00
C GLN A 199 1.31 -10.64 -16.62
N LEU A 200 1.25 -9.79 -17.64
CA LEU A 200 1.02 -8.37 -17.51
C LEU A 200 -0.43 -8.07 -17.87
N ILE A 201 -1.18 -7.51 -16.93
CA ILE A 201 -2.63 -7.29 -17.02
C ILE A 201 -2.92 -5.80 -16.99
N ASP A 202 -3.78 -5.31 -17.87
CA ASP A 202 -4.33 -3.96 -17.81
C ASP A 202 -5.38 -3.88 -16.70
N ALA A 203 -5.10 -3.06 -15.68
CA ALA A 203 -5.96 -2.90 -14.52
C ALA A 203 -7.26 -2.12 -14.81
N ASN A 204 -7.53 -1.68 -16.04
CA ASN A 204 -8.78 -1.03 -16.43
C ASN A 204 -9.81 -2.04 -16.93
N ASN A 205 -9.40 -2.93 -17.83
CA ASN A 205 -10.30 -3.82 -18.57
C ASN A 205 -10.03 -5.30 -18.30
N ASP A 206 -9.05 -5.64 -17.46
CA ASP A 206 -8.66 -7.02 -17.13
C ASP A 206 -8.11 -7.79 -18.34
N GLU A 207 -7.57 -7.06 -19.33
CA GLU A 207 -6.99 -7.64 -20.53
C GLU A 207 -5.52 -8.03 -20.31
N HIS A 208 -5.14 -9.21 -20.80
CA HIS A 208 -3.75 -9.64 -20.82
C HIS A 208 -2.99 -8.87 -21.92
N ILE A 209 -2.08 -7.99 -21.51
CA ILE A 209 -1.22 -7.22 -22.41
C ILE A 209 -0.12 -8.13 -22.97
N TRP A 210 0.46 -8.96 -22.10
CA TRP A 210 1.61 -9.80 -22.42
C TRP A 210 1.72 -10.94 -21.41
N ALA A 211 2.21 -12.09 -21.85
CA ALA A 211 2.53 -13.22 -20.99
C ALA A 211 3.77 -13.93 -21.51
N GLU A 212 4.50 -14.57 -20.61
CA GLU A 212 5.73 -15.31 -20.95
C GLU A 212 5.98 -16.42 -19.95
N ASP A 213 6.56 -17.50 -20.45
CA ASP A 213 7.04 -18.63 -19.66
C ASP A 213 8.53 -18.84 -19.85
N TYR A 214 9.22 -19.06 -18.73
CA TYR A 214 10.63 -19.42 -18.70
C TYR A 214 10.76 -20.79 -18.05
N ASP A 215 11.56 -21.67 -18.67
CA ASP A 215 11.99 -22.94 -18.10
C ASP A 215 13.50 -23.06 -18.27
N ARG A 216 14.25 -22.64 -17.24
CA ARG A 216 15.71 -22.49 -17.31
C ARG A 216 16.38 -23.09 -16.09
N ASP A 217 17.70 -23.15 -16.16
CA ASP A 217 18.53 -23.48 -15.02
C ASP A 217 18.57 -22.31 -14.02
N LEU A 218 18.78 -22.59 -12.73
CA LEU A 218 18.89 -21.57 -11.70
C LEU A 218 20.02 -20.58 -11.98
N THR A 219 21.09 -21.02 -12.63
CA THR A 219 22.20 -20.14 -13.07
C THR A 219 21.76 -19.05 -14.05
N ASP A 220 20.68 -19.29 -14.80
CA ASP A 220 20.10 -18.36 -15.76
C ASP A 220 19.04 -17.43 -15.13
N VAL A 221 18.78 -17.54 -13.83
CA VAL A 221 17.70 -16.78 -13.17
C VAL A 221 17.88 -15.27 -13.30
N PHE A 222 19.12 -14.80 -13.25
CA PHE A 222 19.44 -13.39 -13.48
C PHE A 222 19.12 -12.95 -14.91
N ALA A 223 19.37 -13.82 -15.90
CA ALA A 223 19.02 -13.53 -17.28
C ALA A 223 17.51 -13.44 -17.47
N ILE A 224 16.73 -14.27 -16.76
CA ILE A 224 15.27 -14.17 -16.74
C ILE A 224 14.83 -12.81 -16.20
N GLN A 225 15.40 -12.36 -15.07
CA GLN A 225 15.04 -11.07 -14.45
C GLN A 225 15.32 -9.88 -15.38
N THR A 226 16.48 -9.87 -16.04
CA THR A 226 16.87 -8.83 -16.99
C THR A 226 15.97 -8.84 -18.24
N ASP A 227 15.76 -10.00 -18.85
CA ASP A 227 14.91 -10.15 -20.03
C ASP A 227 13.47 -9.74 -19.73
N LEU A 228 12.95 -10.15 -18.56
CA LEU A 228 11.63 -9.78 -18.08
C LEU A 228 11.48 -8.27 -17.89
N ALA A 229 12.45 -7.60 -17.25
CA ALA A 229 12.41 -6.15 -17.08
C ALA A 229 12.42 -5.41 -18.43
N GLN A 230 13.22 -5.87 -19.40
CA GLN A 230 13.28 -5.28 -20.75
C GLN A 230 11.98 -5.50 -21.53
N LYS A 231 11.38 -6.69 -21.46
CA LYS A 231 10.10 -7.01 -22.11
C LYS A 231 8.95 -6.22 -21.49
N ILE A 232 8.88 -6.12 -20.18
CA ILE A 232 7.88 -5.29 -19.48
C ILE A 232 8.03 -3.82 -19.87
N ALA A 233 9.25 -3.29 -19.85
CA ALA A 233 9.51 -1.91 -20.27
C ALA A 233 9.04 -1.67 -21.72
N SER A 234 9.30 -2.62 -22.61
CA SER A 234 8.87 -2.56 -24.02
C SER A 234 7.35 -2.62 -24.15
N ALA A 235 6.69 -3.54 -23.44
CA ALA A 235 5.23 -3.69 -23.43
C ALA A 235 4.52 -2.44 -22.89
N LEU A 236 5.11 -1.80 -21.87
CA LEU A 236 4.61 -0.55 -21.29
C LEU A 236 5.06 0.71 -22.04
N GLN A 237 5.81 0.56 -23.15
CA GLN A 237 6.37 1.66 -23.92
C GLN A 237 7.17 2.66 -23.05
N ALA A 238 7.85 2.13 -22.04
CA ALA A 238 8.75 2.87 -21.18
C ALA A 238 10.10 3.06 -21.88
N LYS A 239 10.66 4.26 -21.77
CA LYS A 239 11.98 4.57 -22.30
C LYS A 239 13.03 3.95 -21.39
N LEU A 240 13.88 3.10 -21.96
CA LEU A 240 15.04 2.52 -21.29
C LEU A 240 16.31 3.15 -21.85
N SER A 241 17.03 3.92 -21.04
CA SER A 241 18.32 4.49 -21.41
C SER A 241 19.42 3.42 -21.42
N PRO A 242 20.55 3.64 -22.15
CA PRO A 242 21.67 2.70 -22.15
C PRO A 242 22.26 2.44 -20.75
N THR A 243 22.25 3.46 -19.86
CA THR A 243 22.76 3.33 -18.50
C THR A 243 21.81 2.54 -17.59
N GLU A 244 20.51 2.65 -17.79
CA GLU A 244 19.53 1.78 -17.11
C GLU A 244 19.66 0.34 -17.60
N LYS A 245 19.83 0.13 -18.91
CA LYS A 245 20.07 -1.20 -19.48
C LYS A 245 21.32 -1.86 -18.90
N ALA A 246 22.44 -1.14 -18.83
CA ALA A 246 23.66 -1.66 -18.21
C ALA A 246 23.48 -2.01 -16.71
N ARG A 247 22.64 -1.25 -15.98
CA ARG A 247 22.32 -1.53 -14.56
C ARG A 247 21.38 -2.72 -14.36
N LEU A 248 20.59 -3.09 -15.39
CA LEU A 248 19.76 -4.29 -15.40
C LEU A 248 20.58 -5.55 -15.70
N ASP A 249 21.67 -5.42 -16.45
CA ASP A 249 22.54 -6.54 -16.81
C ASP A 249 23.53 -6.91 -15.68
N ASN A 250 23.63 -6.09 -14.63
CA ASN A 250 24.53 -6.34 -13.50
C ASN A 250 23.98 -7.46 -12.60
N ARG A 251 24.75 -8.54 -12.48
CA ARG A 251 24.41 -9.71 -11.66
C ARG A 251 24.90 -9.52 -10.23
N PRO A 252 24.07 -9.78 -9.21
CA PRO A 252 24.48 -9.68 -7.81
C PRO A 252 25.60 -10.66 -7.44
N THR A 253 25.63 -11.84 -8.05
CA THR A 253 26.63 -12.90 -7.83
C THR A 253 26.75 -13.80 -9.07
N GLN A 254 27.88 -14.48 -9.23
CA GLN A 254 28.07 -15.54 -10.23
C GLN A 254 27.80 -16.94 -9.66
N ASN A 255 27.55 -17.06 -8.35
CA ASN A 255 27.34 -18.33 -7.67
C ASN A 255 25.84 -18.51 -7.33
N PRO A 256 25.12 -19.43 -7.99
CA PRO A 256 23.70 -19.63 -7.76
C PRO A 256 23.38 -20.11 -6.33
N ASP A 257 24.29 -20.88 -5.71
CA ASP A 257 24.10 -21.36 -4.34
C ASP A 257 24.25 -20.20 -3.33
N ALA A 258 25.20 -19.30 -3.58
CA ALA A 258 25.34 -18.08 -2.78
C ALA A 258 24.08 -17.20 -2.89
N TYR A 259 23.50 -17.09 -4.08
CA TYR A 259 22.26 -16.37 -4.30
C TYR A 259 21.08 -16.96 -3.52
N LEU A 260 20.91 -18.28 -3.53
CA LEU A 260 19.83 -18.94 -2.77
C LEU A 260 19.93 -18.66 -1.27
N LEU A 261 21.14 -18.77 -0.72
CA LEU A 261 21.40 -18.46 0.69
C LEU A 261 21.09 -16.99 0.99
N PHE A 262 21.50 -16.08 0.11
CA PHE A 262 21.21 -14.66 0.21
C PHE A 262 19.70 -14.37 0.23
N VAL A 263 18.93 -14.92 -0.71
CA VAL A 263 17.48 -14.72 -0.77
C VAL A 263 16.80 -15.29 0.47
N GLN A 264 17.21 -16.47 0.92
CA GLN A 264 16.68 -17.08 2.14
C GLN A 264 17.01 -16.24 3.38
N ALA A 265 18.23 -15.70 3.47
CA ALA A 265 18.64 -14.81 4.56
C ALA A 265 17.82 -13.52 4.57
N HIS A 266 17.59 -12.93 3.38
CA HIS A 266 16.79 -11.72 3.22
C HIS A 266 15.33 -11.94 3.62
N ASP A 267 14.75 -13.08 3.25
CA ASP A 267 13.40 -13.45 3.67
C ASP A 267 13.30 -13.48 5.21
N TYR A 268 14.21 -14.17 5.89
CA TYR A 268 14.27 -14.16 7.35
C TYR A 268 14.42 -12.74 7.92
N ALA A 269 15.35 -11.94 7.37
CA ALA A 269 15.59 -10.57 7.84
C ALA A 269 14.39 -9.62 7.63
N SER A 270 13.49 -9.94 6.69
CA SER A 270 12.30 -9.13 6.38
C SER A 270 11.06 -9.49 7.23
N ARG A 271 11.08 -10.64 7.91
CA ARG A 271 9.99 -11.12 8.76
C ARG A 271 9.94 -10.33 10.07
N LYS A 272 8.76 -9.78 10.38
CA LYS A 272 8.53 -8.94 11.57
C LYS A 272 8.09 -9.73 12.80
N ASP A 273 7.62 -10.94 12.61
CA ASP A 273 7.27 -11.89 13.65
C ASP A 273 8.54 -12.56 14.18
N MET A 274 8.90 -12.27 15.44
CA MET A 274 10.05 -12.84 16.14
C MET A 274 11.43 -12.37 15.64
N LEU A 275 11.65 -11.04 15.63
CA LEU A 275 12.91 -10.39 15.22
C LEU A 275 14.18 -11.12 15.71
N ARG A 276 14.22 -11.56 16.98
CA ARG A 276 15.38 -12.28 17.52
C ARG A 276 15.66 -13.57 16.76
N ASP A 277 14.66 -14.42 16.62
CA ASP A 277 14.83 -15.75 16.03
C ASP A 277 15.06 -15.67 14.53
N THR A 278 14.43 -14.70 13.85
CA THR A 278 14.59 -14.51 12.41
C THR A 278 15.97 -13.96 12.06
N PHE A 279 16.49 -12.95 12.79
CA PHE A 279 17.83 -12.44 12.56
C PHE A 279 18.94 -13.46 12.87
N LEU A 280 18.80 -14.26 13.94
CA LEU A 280 19.75 -15.33 14.26
C LEU A 280 19.76 -16.46 13.21
N LYS A 281 18.69 -16.61 12.42
CA LYS A 281 18.67 -17.52 11.27
C LYS A 281 19.24 -16.87 10.01
N ALA A 282 19.02 -15.57 9.81
CA ALA A 282 19.53 -14.82 8.66
C ALA A 282 21.06 -14.69 8.67
N GLU A 283 21.65 -14.41 9.84
CA GLU A 283 23.10 -14.22 10.02
C GLU A 283 23.95 -15.34 9.39
N PRO A 284 23.83 -16.63 9.78
CA PRO A 284 24.66 -17.69 9.25
C PRO A 284 24.42 -17.96 7.75
N LEU A 285 23.25 -17.60 7.21
CA LEU A 285 22.96 -17.74 5.79
C LEU A 285 23.70 -16.68 4.96
N PHE A 286 23.74 -15.42 5.42
CA PHE A 286 24.57 -14.39 4.79
C PHE A 286 26.07 -14.73 4.87
N GLU A 287 26.55 -15.25 6.01
CA GLU A 287 27.95 -15.68 6.13
C GLU A 287 28.32 -16.80 5.14
N GLN A 288 27.42 -17.78 4.96
CA GLN A 288 27.63 -18.84 3.98
C GLN A 288 27.59 -18.31 2.54
N ALA A 289 26.68 -17.37 2.23
CA ALA A 289 26.63 -16.72 0.92
C ALA A 289 27.95 -16.00 0.61
N ILE A 290 28.49 -15.23 1.56
CA ILE A 290 29.79 -14.55 1.44
C ILE A 290 30.93 -15.55 1.28
N LYS A 291 30.90 -16.68 2.00
CA LYS A 291 31.92 -17.72 1.86
C LYS A 291 31.92 -18.36 0.47
N LEU A 292 30.74 -18.53 -0.13
CA LEU A 292 30.58 -19.09 -1.47
C LEU A 292 30.91 -18.09 -2.59
N ASP A 293 30.69 -16.80 -2.34
CA ASP A 293 31.11 -15.72 -3.24
C ASP A 293 31.61 -14.49 -2.45
N PRO A 294 32.93 -14.37 -2.25
CA PRO A 294 33.53 -13.23 -1.55
C PRO A 294 33.38 -11.88 -2.27
N ASN A 295 32.88 -11.85 -3.50
CA ASN A 295 32.60 -10.61 -4.23
C ASN A 295 31.12 -10.20 -4.17
N PHE A 296 30.29 -10.92 -3.40
CA PHE A 296 28.85 -10.68 -3.33
C PHE A 296 28.51 -9.49 -2.41
N ALA A 297 28.70 -8.27 -2.91
CA ALA A 297 28.55 -7.02 -2.16
C ALA A 297 27.20 -6.90 -1.42
N ALA A 298 26.10 -7.34 -2.04
CA ALA A 298 24.78 -7.29 -1.40
C ALA A 298 24.67 -8.22 -0.17
N ALA A 299 25.36 -9.36 -0.16
CA ALA A 299 25.38 -10.26 1.00
C ALA A 299 26.13 -9.63 2.18
N PHE A 300 27.22 -8.91 1.92
CA PHE A 300 27.91 -8.10 2.93
C PHE A 300 26.99 -6.99 3.49
N ALA A 301 26.29 -6.25 2.63
CA ALA A 301 25.33 -5.23 3.08
C ALA A 301 24.20 -5.84 3.94
N GLY A 302 23.65 -6.98 3.52
CA GLY A 302 22.64 -7.74 4.26
C GLY A 302 23.12 -8.18 5.64
N LEU A 303 24.33 -8.77 5.73
CA LEU A 303 24.92 -9.15 6.99
C LEU A 303 25.13 -7.95 7.91
N SER A 304 25.63 -6.82 7.38
CA SER A 304 25.78 -5.60 8.16
C SER A 304 24.47 -5.14 8.77
N LEU A 305 23.38 -5.10 7.99
CA LEU A 305 22.07 -4.71 8.50
C LEU A 305 21.58 -5.63 9.61
N VAL A 306 21.70 -6.95 9.42
CA VAL A 306 21.34 -7.95 10.44
C VAL A 306 22.14 -7.72 11.73
N GLU A 307 23.45 -7.55 11.63
CA GLU A 307 24.32 -7.28 12.78
C GLU A 307 23.96 -5.98 13.50
N SER A 308 23.66 -4.91 12.78
CA SER A 308 23.19 -3.64 13.35
C SER A 308 21.87 -3.80 14.11
N TRP A 309 20.91 -4.56 13.55
CA TRP A 309 19.64 -4.83 14.21
C TRP A 309 19.79 -5.71 15.46
N ILE A 310 20.63 -6.75 15.39
CA ILE A 310 20.95 -7.60 16.54
C ILE A 310 21.57 -6.76 17.66
N TYR A 311 22.57 -5.95 17.32
CA TYR A 311 23.25 -5.04 18.25
C TYR A 311 22.26 -4.08 18.94
N HIS A 312 21.41 -3.42 18.15
CA HIS A 312 20.43 -2.46 18.67
C HIS A 312 19.36 -3.12 19.54
N SER A 313 18.88 -4.28 19.13
CA SER A 313 17.66 -4.85 19.68
C SER A 313 17.90 -5.70 20.93
N PHE A 314 18.98 -6.51 20.96
CA PHE A 314 19.12 -7.50 22.03
C PHE A 314 20.52 -8.05 22.34
N ASP A 315 21.56 -7.74 21.56
CA ASP A 315 22.94 -8.19 21.83
C ASP A 315 23.95 -7.06 21.59
N PRO A 316 24.00 -6.05 22.48
CA PRO A 316 24.78 -4.82 22.29
C PRO A 316 26.28 -5.00 22.56
N THR A 317 26.90 -6.03 21.98
CA THR A 317 28.32 -6.30 22.15
C THR A 317 29.19 -5.52 21.14
N PRO A 318 30.39 -5.06 21.53
CA PRO A 318 31.30 -4.38 20.60
C PRO A 318 31.65 -5.21 19.36
N SER A 319 31.69 -6.54 19.50
CA SER A 319 31.97 -7.46 18.38
C SER A 319 30.90 -7.38 17.28
N ARG A 320 29.61 -7.32 17.65
CA ARG A 320 28.47 -7.18 16.72
C ARG A 320 28.56 -5.86 15.95
N ARG A 321 28.83 -4.77 16.66
CA ARG A 321 29.03 -3.44 16.07
C ARG A 321 30.17 -3.41 15.05
N GLU A 322 31.32 -3.96 15.43
CA GLU A 322 32.50 -4.01 14.56
C GLU A 322 32.28 -4.93 13.36
N LYS A 323 31.55 -6.03 13.55
CA LYS A 323 31.14 -6.91 12.45
C LYS A 323 30.19 -6.20 11.49
N ALA A 324 29.21 -5.45 11.98
CA ALA A 324 28.33 -4.65 11.12
C ALA A 324 29.14 -3.67 10.26
N ARG A 325 29.96 -2.82 10.90
CA ARG A 325 30.77 -1.81 10.21
C ARG A 325 31.69 -2.41 9.15
N ARG A 326 32.44 -3.47 9.49
CA ARG A 326 33.34 -4.13 8.53
C ARG A 326 32.62 -4.66 7.30
N ASN A 327 31.42 -5.24 7.48
CA ASN A 327 30.65 -5.75 6.36
C ASN A 327 30.06 -4.61 5.51
N ALA A 328 29.61 -3.49 6.10
CA ALA A 328 29.19 -2.32 5.34
C ALA A 328 30.35 -1.72 4.51
N ASP A 329 31.52 -1.56 5.13
CA ASP A 329 32.72 -1.05 4.46
C ASP A 329 33.15 -1.97 3.30
N GLU A 330 33.09 -3.29 3.50
CA GLU A 330 33.42 -4.27 2.45
C GLU A 330 32.41 -4.26 1.30
N ALA A 331 31.10 -4.13 1.59
CA ALA A 331 30.07 -3.99 0.58
C ALA A 331 30.34 -2.77 -0.33
N LEU A 332 30.69 -1.63 0.25
CA LEU A 332 31.01 -0.40 -0.48
C LEU A 332 32.40 -0.44 -1.14
N ARG A 333 33.34 -1.23 -0.61
CA ARG A 333 34.63 -1.49 -1.27
C ARG A 333 34.44 -2.29 -2.56
N LEU A 334 33.57 -3.29 -2.53
CA LEU A 334 33.23 -4.12 -3.69
C LEU A 334 32.37 -3.36 -4.69
N GLN A 335 31.37 -2.61 -4.21
CA GLN A 335 30.47 -1.84 -5.05
C GLN A 335 30.13 -0.47 -4.42
N PRO A 336 30.89 0.59 -4.77
CA PRO A 336 30.75 1.92 -4.15
C PRO A 336 29.40 2.61 -4.37
N ASP A 337 28.67 2.25 -5.42
CA ASP A 337 27.37 2.82 -5.77
C ASP A 337 26.18 1.97 -5.28
N LEU A 338 26.43 0.90 -4.51
CA LEU A 338 25.40 0.00 -4.01
C LEU A 338 24.50 0.69 -2.96
N PRO A 339 23.20 0.91 -3.24
CA PRO A 339 22.30 1.58 -2.31
C PRO A 339 22.19 0.87 -0.95
N GLU A 340 22.14 -0.46 -0.97
CA GLU A 340 22.08 -1.31 0.22
C GLU A 340 23.35 -1.18 1.06
N GLY A 341 24.51 -0.97 0.43
CA GLY A 341 25.78 -0.71 1.11
C GLY A 341 25.76 0.62 1.86
N HIS A 342 25.24 1.69 1.23
CA HIS A 342 25.06 3.00 1.89
C HIS A 342 24.06 2.94 3.04
N LEU A 343 22.96 2.22 2.85
CA LEU A 343 21.97 1.97 3.90
C LEU A 343 22.61 1.23 5.09
N ALA A 344 23.34 0.14 4.81
CA ALA A 344 24.04 -0.65 5.81
C ALA A 344 25.05 0.19 6.60
N LEU A 345 25.84 1.02 5.92
CA LEU A 345 26.78 1.94 6.56
C LEU A 345 26.07 2.94 7.47
N GLY A 346 24.98 3.54 6.99
CA GLY A 346 24.15 4.46 7.78
C GLY A 346 23.59 3.81 9.06
N PHE A 347 23.08 2.58 8.95
CA PHE A 347 22.61 1.81 10.10
C PHE A 347 23.75 1.48 11.09
N SER A 348 24.93 1.14 10.57
CA SER A 348 26.10 0.84 11.39
C SER A 348 26.54 2.04 12.23
N TYR A 349 26.43 3.26 11.71
CA TYR A 349 26.72 4.51 12.44
C TYR A 349 25.58 4.99 13.32
N TYR A 350 24.33 4.72 12.93
CA TYR A 350 23.18 5.15 13.70
C TYR A 350 23.03 4.35 15.01
N TYR A 351 23.25 3.03 14.93
CA TYR A 351 23.15 2.15 16.08
C TYR A 351 24.49 1.90 16.78
N GLY A 352 25.60 1.82 16.05
CA GLY A 352 26.94 1.62 16.60
C GLY A 352 27.55 2.89 17.17
#